data_AF-A0A970I5D0-F1
#
_entry.id   AF-A0A970I5D0-F1
#
_cell.length_a   1.000
_cell.length_b   1.000
_cell.length_c   1.000
_cell.angle_alpha   90.00
_cell.angle_beta   90.00
_cell.angle_gamma   90.00
#
_symmetry.space_group_name_H-M   'P 1'
#
loop_
_entity.id
_entity.type
_entity.pdbx_description
1 polymer ?
#
loop_
_entity_poly.entity_id
_entity_poly.type
_entity_poly.pdbx_seq_one_letter_code
_entity_poly.pdbx_strand_id
1 'polypeptide(L)'
;YMGSATYKFLAVISYTLFGLGLAFYATPSTDAALSNLPEDQAGAGSGIYKMASSLGAALGVAISAGIFVGFSGANFSNDFLHQIVDFVGRQDNIVLREAGMIALAFNLFMVILAILTILKTIPKGKKKE
;
A
#
# COMPACT_ATOMS: atom_id res chain seq x y z
N TYR A 1 -16.47 22.30 -7.31
CA TYR A 1 -15.09 21.97 -7.75
C TYR A 1 -14.19 22.06 -6.53
N MET A 2 -13.41 21.03 -6.19
CA MET A 2 -12.14 21.35 -5.53
C MET A 2 -11.43 22.29 -6.51
N GLY A 3 -11.13 23.53 -6.09
CA GLY A 3 -10.41 24.43 -6.96
C GLY A 3 -9.17 23.71 -7.49
N SER A 4 -8.80 23.92 -8.75
CA SER A 4 -7.59 23.29 -9.35
C SER A 4 -6.38 23.38 -8.40
N ALA A 5 -6.29 24.47 -7.63
CA ALA A 5 -5.32 24.67 -6.55
C ALA A 5 -5.41 23.63 -5.41
N THR A 6 -6.60 23.37 -4.84
CA THR A 6 -6.81 22.40 -3.76
C THR A 6 -6.42 20.99 -4.20
N TYR A 7 -6.84 20.56 -5.40
CA TYR A 7 -6.46 19.26 -5.96
C TYR A 7 -4.94 19.13 -6.10
N LYS A 8 -4.28 20.13 -6.71
CA LYS A 8 -2.82 20.14 -6.88
C LYS A 8 -2.10 20.07 -5.54
N PHE A 9 -2.54 20.85 -4.55
CA PHE A 9 -1.94 20.87 -3.23
C PHE A 9 -2.05 19.51 -2.53
N LEU A 10 -3.24 18.90 -2.54
CA LEU A 10 -3.45 17.56 -1.98
C LEU A 10 -2.65 16.50 -2.74
N ALA A 11 -2.58 16.57 -4.07
CA ALA A 11 -1.77 15.65 -4.87
C ALA A 11 -0.29 15.76 -4.50
N VAL A 12 0.26 16.98 -4.37
CA VAL A 12 1.65 17.21 -3.96
C VAL A 12 1.92 16.61 -2.57
N ILE A 13 1.04 16.85 -1.60
CA ILE A 13 1.17 16.25 -0.26
C ILE A 13 1.15 14.72 -0.35
N SER A 14 0.17 14.14 -1.04
CA SER A 14 0.02 12.69 -1.16
C SER A 14 1.22 12.03 -1.82
N TYR A 15 1.72 12.58 -2.94
CA TYR A 15 2.90 12.04 -3.62
C TYR A 15 4.18 12.24 -2.82
N THR A 16 4.29 13.33 -2.05
CA THR A 16 5.43 13.55 -1.14
C THR A 16 5.43 12.50 -0.02
N LEU A 17 4.29 12.27 0.62
CA LEU A 17 4.14 11.25 1.65
C LEU A 17 4.41 9.84 1.10
N PHE A 18 3.95 9.55 -0.12
CA PHE A 18 4.25 8.29 -0.80
C PHE A 18 5.76 8.12 -1.04
N GLY A 19 6.44 9.15 -1.54
CA GLY A 19 7.89 9.14 -1.74
C GLY A 19 8.68 8.97 -0.44
N LEU A 20 8.28 9.67 0.63
CA LEU A 20 8.88 9.53 1.96
C LEU A 20 8.69 8.11 2.51
N GLY A 21 7.48 7.54 2.39
CA GLY A 21 7.20 6.17 2.79
C GLY A 21 8.08 5.16 2.04
N LEU A 22 8.23 5.33 0.73
CA LEU A 22 9.13 4.50 -0.09
C LEU A 22 10.60 4.63 0.34
N ALA A 23 11.07 5.84 0.65
CA ALA A 23 12.45 6.05 1.11
C ALA A 23 12.73 5.34 2.44
N PHE A 24 11.80 5.42 3.40
CA PHE A 24 11.92 4.71 4.68
C PHE A 24 11.74 3.20 4.57
N TYR A 25 11.08 2.73 3.51
CA TYR A 25 10.88 1.30 3.28
C TYR A 25 12.04 0.66 2.50
N ALA A 26 12.39 1.19 1.32
CA ALA A 26 13.17 0.47 0.33
C ALA A 26 14.61 0.17 0.78
N THR A 27 15.33 1.18 1.31
CA THR A 27 16.73 1.01 1.71
C THR A 27 16.87 0.15 2.95
N PRO A 28 16.15 0.41 4.06
CA PRO A 28 16.24 -0.44 5.26
C PRO A 28 15.72 -1.87 5.01
N SER A 29 14.71 -2.04 4.14
CA SER A 29 14.22 -3.38 3.80
C SER A 29 15.27 -4.18 3.02
N THR A 30 15.97 -3.55 2.07
CA THR A 30 17.02 -4.22 1.30
C THR A 30 18.21 -4.54 2.19
N ASP A 31 18.63 -3.59 3.03
CA ASP A 31 19.73 -3.79 3.99
C ASP A 31 19.42 -4.93 4.96
N ALA A 32 18.24 -4.90 5.61
CA ALA A 32 17.83 -5.95 6.54
C ALA A 32 17.75 -7.35 5.90
N ALA A 33 17.40 -7.42 4.60
CA ALA A 33 17.32 -8.69 3.88
C ALA A 33 18.70 -9.26 3.50
N LEU A 34 19.70 -8.39 3.30
CA LEU A 34 20.98 -8.78 2.69
C LEU A 34 22.18 -8.73 3.66
N SER A 35 22.09 -7.97 4.76
CA SER A 35 23.24 -7.65 5.63
C SER A 35 23.88 -8.85 6.34
N ASN A 36 23.19 -9.99 6.41
CA ASN A 36 23.68 -11.20 7.08
C ASN A 36 24.09 -12.32 6.10
N LEU A 37 24.06 -12.07 4.79
CA LEU A 37 24.45 -13.05 3.80
C LEU A 37 25.98 -13.08 3.65
N PRO A 38 26.58 -14.27 3.43
CA PRO A 38 27.95 -14.39 2.95
C PRO A 38 28.18 -13.58 1.66
N GLU A 39 29.38 -13.03 1.47
CA GLU A 39 29.70 -12.17 0.31
C GLU A 39 29.50 -12.91 -1.02
N ASP A 40 29.82 -14.20 -1.09
CA ASP A 40 29.65 -15.04 -2.27
C ASP A 40 28.17 -15.30 -2.61
N GLN A 41 27.25 -15.03 -1.67
CA GLN A 41 25.80 -15.21 -1.83
C GLN A 41 25.04 -13.89 -1.97
N ALA A 42 25.70 -12.74 -1.80
CA ALA A 42 25.05 -11.43 -1.85
C ALA A 42 24.35 -11.17 -3.19
N GLY A 43 24.96 -11.61 -4.30
CA GLY A 43 24.38 -11.51 -5.64
C GLY A 43 23.07 -12.30 -5.77
N ALA A 44 23.09 -13.59 -5.42
CA ALA A 44 21.90 -14.44 -5.47
C ALA A 44 20.80 -13.97 -4.51
N GLY A 45 21.16 -13.57 -3.28
CA GLY A 45 20.23 -13.04 -2.29
C GLY A 45 19.53 -11.75 -2.74
N SER A 46 20.28 -10.82 -3.35
CA SER A 46 19.71 -9.60 -3.92
C SER A 46 18.74 -9.88 -5.07
N GLY A 47 19.03 -10.89 -5.91
CA GLY A 47 18.15 -11.34 -6.98
C GLY A 47 16.83 -11.89 -6.44
N ILE A 48 16.89 -12.78 -5.44
CA ILE A 48 15.69 -13.33 -4.78
C ILE A 48 14.87 -12.21 -4.14
N TYR A 49 15.51 -11.27 -3.43
CA TYR A 49 14.83 -10.12 -2.83
C TYR A 49 14.09 -9.28 -3.89
N LYS A 50 14.74 -8.95 -5.01
CA LYS A 50 14.12 -8.15 -6.08
C LYS A 50 12.97 -8.88 -6.75
N MET A 51 13.08 -10.20 -6.96
CA MET A 51 11.98 -11.01 -7.49
C MET A 51 10.79 -11.04 -6.53
N ALA A 52 11.03 -11.28 -5.24
CA ALA A 52 9.99 -11.26 -4.22
C ALA A 52 9.31 -9.89 -4.12
N SER A 53 10.10 -8.80 -4.18
CA SER A 53 9.60 -7.42 -4.17
C SER A 53 8.72 -7.12 -5.39
N SER A 54 9.17 -7.48 -6.60
CA SER A 54 8.40 -7.28 -7.83
C SER A 54 7.10 -8.09 -7.83
N LEU A 55 7.14 -9.33 -7.33
CA LEU A 55 5.94 -10.17 -7.19
C LEU A 55 4.95 -9.55 -6.20
N GLY A 56 5.42 -9.10 -5.04
CA GLY A 56 4.60 -8.42 -4.05
C GLY A 56 3.96 -7.14 -4.59
N ALA A 57 4.71 -6.32 -5.34
CA ALA A 57 4.19 -5.13 -6.00
C ALA A 57 3.10 -5.47 -7.02
N ALA A 58 3.32 -6.48 -7.87
CA ALA A 58 2.35 -6.92 -8.86
C ALA A 58 1.05 -7.44 -8.22
N LEU A 59 1.17 -8.28 -7.18
CA LEU A 59 0.01 -8.78 -6.43
C LEU A 59 -0.75 -7.64 -5.73
N GLY A 60 -0.04 -6.71 -5.09
CA GLY A 60 -0.65 -5.57 -4.41
C GLY A 60 -1.48 -4.70 -5.37
N VAL A 61 -0.94 -4.39 -6.55
CA VAL A 61 -1.65 -3.63 -7.59
C VAL A 61 -2.83 -4.43 -8.14
N ALA A 62 -2.63 -5.71 -8.48
CA ALA A 62 -3.68 -6.55 -9.07
C ALA A 62 -4.87 -6.74 -8.13
N ILE A 63 -4.62 -7.01 -6.85
CA ILE A 63 -5.67 -7.19 -5.84
C ILE A 63 -6.40 -5.87 -5.61
N SER A 64 -5.67 -4.75 -5.45
CA SER A 64 -6.27 -3.43 -5.26
C SER A 64 -7.16 -3.02 -6.44
N ALA A 65 -6.66 -3.23 -7.66
CA ALA A 65 -7.41 -2.94 -8.88
C ALA A 65 -8.63 -3.86 -9.03
N GLY A 66 -8.49 -5.15 -8.70
CA GLY A 66 -9.60 -6.11 -8.69
C GLY A 66 -10.71 -5.71 -7.72
N ILE A 67 -10.34 -5.28 -6.50
CA ILE A 67 -11.30 -4.75 -5.52
C ILE A 67 -11.98 -3.50 -6.08
N PHE A 68 -11.21 -2.52 -6.56
CA PHE A 68 -11.78 -1.30 -7.12
C PHE A 68 -12.77 -1.60 -8.26
N VAL A 69 -12.38 -2.44 -9.23
CA VAL A 69 -13.23 -2.80 -10.36
C VAL A 69 -14.49 -3.53 -9.87
N GLY A 70 -14.34 -4.50 -8.96
CA GLY A 70 -15.45 -5.27 -8.41
C GLY A 70 -16.51 -4.41 -7.72
N PHE A 71 -16.07 -3.41 -6.94
CA PHE A 71 -16.98 -2.49 -6.23
C PHE A 71 -17.42 -1.29 -7.07
N SER A 72 -16.77 -1.01 -8.20
CA SER A 72 -17.18 0.05 -9.13
C SER A 72 -18.32 -0.35 -10.08
N GLY A 73 -18.68 -1.64 -10.10
CA GLY A 73 -19.74 -2.19 -10.95
C GLY A 73 -21.15 -1.90 -10.41
N ALA A 74 -22.11 -1.71 -11.32
CA ALA A 74 -23.47 -1.23 -11.05
C ALA A 74 -24.37 -2.13 -10.16
N ASN A 75 -23.90 -3.31 -9.73
CA ASN A 75 -24.71 -4.31 -9.02
C ASN A 75 -24.31 -4.51 -7.55
N PHE A 76 -23.32 -3.76 -7.05
CA PHE A 76 -22.93 -3.81 -5.65
C PHE A 76 -23.55 -2.61 -4.91
N SER A 77 -24.67 -2.84 -4.22
CA SER A 77 -25.25 -1.83 -3.33
C SER A 77 -24.42 -1.75 -2.05
N ASN A 78 -23.57 -0.73 -1.94
CA ASN A 78 -22.72 -0.49 -0.77
C ASN A 78 -23.48 0.31 0.31
N ASP A 79 -24.70 -0.13 0.69
CA ASP A 79 -25.57 0.57 1.65
C ASP A 79 -24.84 0.90 2.96
N PHE A 80 -23.88 0.07 3.35
CA PHE A 80 -23.07 0.28 4.54
C PHE A 80 -22.20 1.55 4.49
N LEU A 81 -21.52 1.84 3.38
CA LEU A 81 -20.66 3.03 3.29
C LEU A 81 -21.48 4.31 3.13
N HIS A 82 -22.59 4.24 2.38
CA HIS A 82 -23.55 5.33 2.28
C HIS A 82 -24.15 5.75 3.64
N GLN A 83 -24.29 4.81 4.59
CA GLN A 83 -24.82 5.10 5.93
C GLN A 83 -23.79 5.74 6.87
N ILE A 84 -22.49 5.58 6.60
CA ILE A 84 -21.40 6.01 7.51
C ILE A 84 -20.68 7.25 6.96
N VAL A 85 -20.69 7.46 5.65
CA VAL A 85 -19.96 8.54 4.96
C VAL A 85 -20.91 9.46 4.22
N ASP A 86 -20.99 10.71 4.66
CA ASP A 86 -21.72 11.74 3.95
C ASP A 86 -20.94 12.21 2.71
N PHE A 87 -21.40 11.81 1.52
CA PHE A 87 -20.80 12.26 0.28
C PHE A 87 -21.24 13.69 -0.06
N VAL A 88 -20.39 14.66 0.29
CA VAL A 88 -20.58 16.06 -0.12
C VAL A 88 -20.07 16.29 -1.56
N GLY A 89 -20.78 17.12 -2.31
CA GLY A 89 -20.39 17.57 -3.65
C GLY A 89 -21.03 16.78 -4.79
N ARG A 90 -20.21 16.35 -5.76
CA ARG A 90 -20.67 15.67 -6.98
C ARG A 90 -21.17 14.26 -6.65
N GLN A 91 -22.39 13.92 -7.08
CA GLN A 91 -23.09 12.67 -6.75
C GLN A 91 -23.05 11.62 -7.88
N ASP A 92 -22.63 12.00 -9.08
CA ASP A 92 -22.51 11.12 -10.25
C ASP A 92 -21.39 10.08 -10.11
N ASN A 93 -20.42 10.31 -9.22
CA ASN A 93 -19.22 9.49 -9.07
C ASN A 93 -19.09 8.84 -7.68
N ILE A 94 -20.19 8.73 -6.93
CA ILE A 94 -20.15 8.13 -5.58
C ILE A 94 -19.63 6.70 -5.65
N VAL A 95 -20.13 5.89 -6.58
CA VAL A 95 -19.72 4.50 -6.79
C VAL A 95 -18.20 4.36 -6.97
N LEU A 96 -17.59 5.27 -7.74
CA LEU A 96 -16.12 5.28 -7.93
C LEU A 96 -15.38 5.70 -6.66
N ARG A 97 -15.94 6.63 -5.88
CA ARG A 97 -15.34 7.09 -4.62
C ARG A 97 -15.39 5.98 -3.57
N GLU A 98 -16.52 5.30 -3.45
CA GLU A 98 -16.69 4.15 -2.56
C GLU A 98 -15.75 3.01 -2.90
N ALA A 99 -15.73 2.58 -4.16
CA ALA A 99 -14.83 1.55 -4.63
C ALA A 99 -13.37 1.92 -4.34
N GLY A 100 -13.00 3.18 -4.54
CA GLY A 100 -11.68 3.72 -4.19
C GLY A 100 -11.39 3.65 -2.70
N MET A 101 -12.35 4.02 -1.84
CA MET A 101 -12.20 3.95 -0.39
C MET A 101 -11.99 2.51 0.09
N ILE A 102 -12.75 1.55 -0.44
CA ILE A 102 -12.61 0.13 -0.09
C ILE A 102 -11.24 -0.41 -0.54
N ALA A 103 -10.82 -0.11 -1.76
CA ALA A 103 -9.51 -0.53 -2.28
C ALA A 103 -8.35 0.07 -1.45
N LEU A 104 -8.45 1.34 -1.06
CA LEU A 104 -7.45 1.98 -0.20
C LEU A 104 -7.49 1.45 1.25
N ALA A 105 -8.67 1.14 1.79
CA ALA A 105 -8.82 0.52 3.10
C ALA A 105 -8.17 -0.87 3.13
N PHE A 106 -8.32 -1.65 2.05
CA PHE A 106 -7.62 -2.92 1.89
C PHE A 106 -6.09 -2.74 1.89
N ASN A 107 -5.55 -1.71 1.23
CA ASN A 107 -4.12 -1.42 1.28
C ASN A 107 -3.65 -1.08 2.70
N LEU A 108 -4.43 -0.31 3.45
CA LEU A 108 -4.12 -0.01 4.85
C LEU A 108 -4.14 -1.29 5.72
N PHE A 109 -5.12 -2.17 5.49
CA PHE A 109 -5.19 -3.47 6.15
C PHE A 109 -3.96 -4.34 5.84
N MET A 110 -3.52 -4.38 4.58
CA MET A 110 -2.31 -5.12 4.18
C MET A 110 -1.05 -4.56 4.86
N VAL A 111 -0.94 -3.24 5.03
CA VAL A 111 0.16 -2.63 5.81
C VAL A 111 0.13 -3.08 7.26
N ILE A 112 -1.05 -3.10 7.90
CA ILE A 112 -1.19 -3.59 9.28
C ILE A 112 -0.79 -5.07 9.38
N LEU A 113 -1.27 -5.92 8.46
CA LEU A 113 -0.88 -7.32 8.39
C LEU A 113 0.63 -7.50 8.19
N ALA A 114 1.26 -6.67 7.35
CA ALA A 114 2.70 -6.70 7.14
C ALA A 114 3.44 -6.35 8.42
N ILE A 115 3.02 -5.30 9.15
CA ILE A 115 3.60 -4.92 10.44
C ILE A 115 3.46 -6.06 11.45
N LEU A 116 2.27 -6.65 11.60
CA LEU A 116 2.03 -7.76 12.52
C LEU A 116 2.88 -8.98 12.18
N THR A 117 3.01 -9.30 10.89
CA THR A 117 3.84 -10.40 10.39
C THR A 117 5.31 -10.16 10.69
N ILE A 118 5.82 -8.95 10.43
CA ILE A 118 7.21 -8.58 10.72
C ILE A 118 7.49 -8.68 12.22
N LEU A 119 6.61 -8.13 13.05
CA LEU A 119 6.76 -8.16 14.51
C LEU A 119 6.74 -9.58 15.09
N LYS A 120 5.97 -10.48 14.48
CA LYS A 120 5.87 -11.89 14.92
C LYS A 120 7.01 -12.75 14.39
N THR A 121 7.43 -12.54 13.14
CA THR A 121 8.38 -13.43 12.44
C THR A 121 9.84 -13.02 12.66
N ILE A 122 10.14 -11.73 12.83
CA ILE A 122 11.52 -11.28 13.05
C ILE A 122 11.83 -11.29 14.56
N PRO A 123 12.67 -12.23 15.05
CA PRO A 123 13.06 -12.25 16.45
C PRO A 123 13.87 -10.99 16.79
N LYS A 124 13.66 -10.44 17.99
CA LYS A 124 14.46 -9.31 18.49
C LYS A 124 15.92 -9.77 18.59
N GLY A 125 16.80 -9.22 17.77
CA GLY A 125 18.23 -9.54 17.79
C GLY A 125 18.82 -9.28 19.18
N LYS A 126 19.56 -10.25 19.72
CA LYS A 126 20.40 -10.01 20.90
C LYS A 126 21.47 -9.00 20.50
N LYS A 127 21.54 -7.86 21.19
CA LYS A 127 22.69 -6.94 21.09
C LYS A 127 23.95 -7.78 21.37
N LYS A 128 24.86 -7.85 20.41
CA LYS A 128 26.24 -8.26 20.70
C LYS A 128 26.85 -7.10 21.49
N GLU A 129 27.15 -7.34 22.76
CA GLU A 129 28.09 -6.55 23.55
C GLU A 129 29.49 -6.62 22.93
#